data_AF-A0A382SAM8-F1
#
_entry.id   AF-A0A382SAM8-F1
#
_cell.length_a   1.000
_cell.length_b   1.000
_cell.length_c   1.000
_cell.angle_alpha   90.00
_cell.angle_beta   90.00
_cell.angle_gamma   90.00
#
_symmetry.space_group_name_H-M   'P 1'
#
loop_
_entity.id
_entity.type
_entity.pdbx_description
1 polymer ?
#
loop_
_entity_poly.entity_id
_entity_poly.type
_entity_poly.pdbx_seq_one_letter_code
_entity_poly.pdbx_strand_id
1 'polypeptide(L)'
;MKTRLQLLSLLVITLTQFTLLAQEPAAVIDAAKFKTLQAALDAVPAGGGMVKLPPGKFELTEPLWVHTEDTRLEGAGTATHLINKNEEGQPALLLRAKDYAKSKKKLWRIQLGNFRISGNPKSGDGLLAEGINEIFIQG
;
A
#
# COMPACT_ATOMS: atom_id res chain seq x y z
N MET A 1 -62.40 -43.11 12.53
CA MET A 1 -61.01 -43.58 12.40
C MET A 1 -60.35 -42.85 11.24
N LYS A 2 -59.19 -42.20 11.48
CA LYS A 2 -58.15 -41.84 10.47
C LYS A 2 -58.50 -40.69 9.48
N THR A 3 -57.73 -39.62 9.28
CA THR A 3 -56.49 -39.09 9.89
C THR A 3 -56.34 -37.64 9.42
N ARG A 4 -55.86 -36.75 10.28
CA ARG A 4 -55.52 -35.35 9.94
C ARG A 4 -54.27 -35.33 9.06
N LEU A 5 -54.33 -34.60 7.94
CA LEU A 5 -53.18 -34.31 7.08
C LEU A 5 -52.52 -33.01 7.60
N GLN A 6 -51.45 -33.13 8.37
CA GLN A 6 -50.65 -31.98 8.82
C GLN A 6 -49.67 -31.61 7.70
N LEU A 7 -49.78 -30.37 7.19
CA LEU A 7 -48.75 -29.75 6.36
C LEU A 7 -47.46 -29.62 7.18
N LEU A 8 -46.42 -30.33 6.79
CA LEU A 8 -45.07 -30.13 7.28
C LEU A 8 -44.45 -28.95 6.52
N SER A 9 -44.33 -27.81 7.19
CA SER A 9 -43.56 -26.65 6.72
C SER A 9 -42.07 -27.00 6.77
N LEU A 10 -41.44 -27.16 5.60
CA LEU A 10 -40.02 -27.41 5.48
C LEU A 10 -39.26 -26.07 5.62
N LEU A 11 -38.82 -25.76 6.84
CA LEU A 11 -37.96 -24.61 7.12
C LEU A 11 -36.53 -24.95 6.66
N VAL A 12 -36.14 -24.48 5.48
CA VAL A 12 -34.75 -24.57 4.98
C VAL A 12 -33.93 -23.51 5.72
N ILE A 13 -33.20 -23.93 6.76
CA ILE A 13 -32.20 -23.10 7.44
C ILE A 13 -30.95 -23.09 6.55
N THR A 14 -30.77 -22.05 5.75
CA THR A 14 -29.50 -21.81 5.06
C THR A 14 -28.46 -21.34 6.08
N LEU A 15 -27.54 -22.22 6.44
CA LEU A 15 -26.39 -21.91 7.27
C LEU A 15 -25.44 -21.00 6.45
N THR A 16 -25.52 -19.68 6.64
CA THR A 16 -24.54 -18.74 6.09
C THR A 16 -23.22 -18.96 6.82
N GLN A 17 -22.28 -19.63 6.14
CA GLN A 17 -20.90 -19.74 6.60
C GLN A 17 -20.28 -18.34 6.61
N PHE A 18 -20.15 -17.74 7.80
CA PHE A 18 -19.27 -16.60 8.01
C PHE A 18 -17.83 -17.09 7.89
N THR A 19 -17.25 -17.01 6.69
CA THR A 19 -15.80 -17.09 6.53
C THR A 19 -15.21 -15.84 7.15
N LEU A 20 -14.60 -15.99 8.34
CA LEU A 20 -13.74 -14.98 8.91
C LEU A 20 -12.53 -14.86 7.97
N LEU A 21 -12.53 -13.85 7.09
CA LEU A 21 -11.35 -13.54 6.29
C LEU A 21 -10.27 -13.08 7.26
N ALA A 22 -9.31 -13.96 7.57
CA ALA A 22 -8.11 -13.56 8.27
C ALA A 22 -7.39 -12.55 7.38
N GLN A 23 -7.25 -11.31 7.86
CA GLN A 23 -6.42 -10.30 7.22
C GLN A 23 -5.03 -10.90 7.01
N GLU A 24 -4.48 -10.84 5.78
CA GLU A 24 -3.12 -11.30 5.54
C GLU A 24 -2.17 -10.61 6.54
N PRO A 25 -1.29 -11.36 7.22
CA PRO A 25 -0.47 -10.79 8.27
C PRO A 25 0.45 -9.70 7.71
N ALA A 26 0.60 -8.61 8.45
CA ALA A 26 1.53 -7.55 8.10
C ALA A 26 2.95 -8.12 7.94
N ALA A 27 3.61 -7.78 6.83
CA ALA A 27 4.96 -8.27 6.52
C ALA A 27 6.03 -7.21 6.76
N VAL A 28 7.23 -7.63 7.17
CA VAL A 28 8.43 -6.81 7.12
C VAL A 28 9.24 -7.20 5.90
N ILE A 29 9.35 -6.28 4.96
CA ILE A 29 9.99 -6.47 3.66
C ILE A 29 11.33 -5.74 3.67
N ASP A 30 12.40 -6.47 3.40
CA ASP A 30 13.73 -5.91 3.20
C ASP A 30 13.93 -5.63 1.71
N ALA A 31 13.90 -4.35 1.31
CA ALA A 31 13.97 -3.96 -0.09
C ALA A 31 15.33 -4.28 -0.73
N ALA A 32 16.39 -4.52 0.06
CA ALA A 32 17.69 -4.94 -0.47
C ALA A 32 17.66 -6.34 -1.11
N LYS A 33 16.63 -7.15 -0.81
CA LYS A 33 16.43 -8.48 -1.39
C LYS A 33 15.69 -8.47 -2.73
N PHE A 34 15.26 -7.30 -3.19
CA PHE A 34 14.50 -7.13 -4.42
C PHE A 34 15.36 -6.48 -5.49
N LYS A 35 15.04 -6.76 -6.76
CA LYS A 35 15.73 -6.15 -7.90
C LYS A 35 15.52 -4.63 -7.96
N THR A 36 14.37 -4.14 -7.50
CA THR A 36 14.01 -2.72 -7.48
C THR A 36 13.25 -2.38 -6.20
N LEU A 37 13.26 -1.10 -5.82
CA LEU A 37 12.45 -0.61 -4.68
C LEU A 37 10.94 -0.80 -4.95
N GLN A 38 10.49 -0.60 -6.20
CA GLN A 38 9.09 -0.81 -6.55
C GLN A 38 8.66 -2.26 -6.36
N ALA A 39 9.51 -3.23 -6.72
CA ALA A 39 9.19 -4.65 -6.51
C ALA A 39 9.03 -5.01 -5.03
N ALA A 40 9.75 -4.32 -4.13
CA ALA A 40 9.56 -4.48 -2.68
C ALA A 40 8.21 -3.89 -2.20
N LEU A 41 7.80 -2.74 -2.74
CA LEU A 41 6.48 -2.15 -2.46
C LEU A 41 5.34 -2.97 -3.04
N ASP A 42 5.53 -3.57 -4.22
CA ASP A 42 4.54 -4.43 -4.86
C ASP A 42 4.34 -5.76 -4.12
N ALA A 43 5.30 -6.16 -3.28
CA ALA A 43 5.23 -7.34 -2.43
C ALA A 43 4.53 -7.09 -1.09
N VAL A 44 4.09 -5.84 -0.80
CA VAL A 44 3.33 -5.55 0.43
C VAL A 44 1.98 -6.29 0.37
N PRO A 45 1.66 -7.15 1.37
CA PRO A 45 0.39 -7.86 1.44
C PRO A 45 -0.80 -6.90 1.51
N ALA A 46 -1.99 -7.38 1.15
CA ALA A 46 -3.20 -6.53 1.18
C ALA A 46 -3.51 -5.97 2.58
N GLY A 47 -3.05 -6.65 3.64
CA GLY A 47 -3.16 -6.19 5.03
C GLY A 47 -2.15 -5.13 5.46
N GLY A 48 -1.26 -4.68 4.57
CA GLY A 48 -0.22 -3.70 4.86
C GLY A 48 1.11 -4.32 5.28
N GLY A 49 2.04 -3.48 5.71
CA GLY A 49 3.39 -3.93 6.08
C GLY A 49 4.42 -2.82 6.18
N MET A 50 5.65 -3.19 6.54
CA MET A 50 6.78 -2.27 6.59
C MET A 50 7.81 -2.65 5.53
N VAL A 51 8.17 -1.69 4.68
CA VAL A 51 9.26 -1.81 3.71
C VAL A 51 10.48 -1.07 4.25
N LYS A 52 11.57 -1.81 4.49
CA LYS A 52 12.86 -1.27 4.88
C LYS A 52 13.68 -0.95 3.64
N LEU A 53 13.93 0.33 3.41
CA LEU A 53 14.83 0.81 2.36
C LEU A 53 16.29 0.65 2.82
N PRO A 54 17.17 0.11 1.97
CA PRO A 54 18.59 0.07 2.31
C PRO A 54 19.22 1.47 2.33
N PRO A 55 20.36 1.64 3.02
CA PRO A 55 21.21 2.79 2.80
C PRO A 55 21.69 2.80 1.35
N GLY A 56 21.74 3.98 0.73
CA GLY A 56 22.15 4.16 -0.65
C GLY A 56 21.51 5.38 -1.31
N LYS A 57 21.98 5.65 -2.54
CA LYS A 57 21.37 6.62 -3.45
C LYS A 57 20.58 5.86 -4.51
N PHE A 58 19.32 6.21 -4.66
CA PHE A 58 18.40 5.55 -5.59
C PHE A 58 17.91 6.58 -6.59
N GLU A 59 18.35 6.44 -7.84
CA GLU A 59 17.90 7.30 -8.94
C GLU A 59 16.56 6.78 -9.47
N LEU A 60 15.56 7.65 -9.43
CA LEU A 60 14.18 7.37 -9.83
C LEU A 60 13.90 8.06 -11.16
N THR A 61 13.71 7.28 -12.23
CA THR A 61 13.24 7.80 -13.53
C THR A 61 11.72 7.82 -13.64
N GLU A 62 11.05 7.11 -12.73
CA GLU A 62 9.60 7.01 -12.58
C GLU A 62 9.25 7.12 -11.08
N PRO A 63 8.01 7.51 -10.71
CA PRO A 63 7.60 7.59 -9.31
C PRO A 63 7.74 6.25 -8.59
N LEU A 64 8.31 6.27 -7.39
CA LEU A 64 8.18 5.16 -6.46
C LEU A 64 6.76 5.16 -5.91
N TRP A 65 6.00 4.09 -6.11
CA TRP A 65 4.57 4.06 -5.85
C TRP A 65 4.22 3.19 -4.63
N VAL A 66 3.73 3.85 -3.58
CA VAL A 66 3.09 3.19 -2.43
C VAL A 66 1.58 3.14 -2.67
N HIS A 67 1.06 1.94 -2.92
CA HIS A 67 -0.33 1.74 -3.35
C HIS A 67 -1.18 0.87 -2.42
N THR A 68 -0.59 0.38 -1.32
CA THR A 68 -1.26 -0.45 -0.32
C THR A 68 -1.41 0.33 0.99
N GLU A 69 -2.59 0.25 1.60
CA GLU A 69 -2.86 0.89 2.90
C GLU A 69 -2.11 0.18 4.04
N ASP A 70 -2.02 0.85 5.19
CA ASP A 70 -1.24 0.39 6.35
C ASP A 70 0.23 0.07 6.01
N THR A 71 0.79 0.80 5.03
CA THR A 71 2.20 0.68 4.63
C THR A 71 3.08 1.67 5.38
N ARG A 72 4.18 1.18 5.96
CA ARG A 72 5.30 1.98 6.45
C ARG A 72 6.51 1.85 5.52
N LEU A 73 7.00 2.97 5.00
CA LEU A 73 8.27 3.04 4.29
C LEU A 73 9.33 3.62 5.23
N GLU A 74 10.36 2.83 5.53
CA GLU A 74 11.38 3.15 6.53
C GLU A 74 12.77 3.12 5.89
N GLY A 75 13.50 4.24 5.93
CA GLY A 75 14.90 4.29 5.49
C GLY A 75 15.92 4.23 6.62
N ALA A 76 17.19 4.40 6.25
CA ALA A 76 18.35 4.40 7.15
C ALA A 76 18.82 5.82 7.50
N GLY A 77 17.88 6.74 7.74
CA GLY A 77 18.14 8.15 8.03
C GLY A 77 18.69 8.89 6.81
N THR A 78 19.71 9.72 7.02
CA THR A 78 20.38 10.45 5.93
C THR A 78 21.11 9.55 4.94
N ALA A 79 21.32 8.27 5.28
CA ALA A 79 21.98 7.30 4.42
C ALA A 79 21.06 6.77 3.29
N THR A 80 19.74 6.92 3.40
CA THR A 80 18.81 6.56 2.32
C THR A 80 18.37 7.82 1.58
N HIS A 81 18.69 7.89 0.29
CA HIS A 81 18.40 9.06 -0.55
C HIS A 81 17.71 8.65 -1.85
N LEU A 82 16.44 9.05 -1.99
CA LEU A 82 15.66 8.94 -3.21
C LEU A 82 15.87 10.20 -4.07
N ILE A 83 16.33 10.03 -5.31
CA ILE A 83 16.71 11.11 -6.21
C ILE A 83 15.82 11.04 -7.44
N ASN A 84 14.88 11.99 -7.56
CA ASN A 84 14.04 12.12 -8.74
C ASN A 84 14.84 12.66 -9.93
N LYS A 85 15.09 11.77 -10.89
CA LYS A 85 15.73 12.06 -12.19
C LYS A 85 14.70 12.21 -13.32
N ASN A 86 13.42 12.04 -13.04
CA ASN A 86 12.37 12.26 -14.03
C ASN A 86 12.40 13.72 -14.53
N GLU A 87 12.25 13.90 -15.85
CA GLU A 87 12.18 15.22 -16.51
C GLU A 87 10.79 15.53 -17.09
N GLU A 88 9.83 14.62 -16.91
CA GLU A 88 8.46 14.73 -17.42
C GLU A 88 7.51 15.38 -16.39
N GLY A 89 8.05 15.94 -15.30
CA GLY A 89 7.26 16.55 -14.24
C GLY A 89 6.58 15.55 -13.30
N GLN A 90 6.98 14.28 -13.29
CA GLN A 90 6.41 13.27 -12.40
C GLN A 90 7.02 13.35 -10.98
N PRO A 91 6.25 12.98 -9.94
CA PRO A 91 6.72 13.05 -8.56
C PRO A 91 7.76 11.97 -8.24
N ALA A 92 8.53 12.16 -7.16
CA ALA A 92 9.49 11.15 -6.71
C ALA A 92 8.80 9.98 -6.02
N LEU A 93 7.88 10.30 -5.10
CA LEU A 93 7.07 9.35 -4.34
C LEU A 93 5.59 9.62 -4.61
N LEU A 94 4.86 8.59 -5.03
CA LEU A 94 3.41 8.64 -5.25
C LEU A 94 2.72 7.79 -4.19
N LEU A 95 1.83 8.39 -3.41
CA LEU A 95 0.91 7.68 -2.50
C LEU A 95 -0.48 7.71 -3.11
N ARG A 96 -0.94 6.58 -3.63
CA ARG A 96 -2.22 6.52 -4.35
C ARG A 96 -2.68 5.07 -4.51
N ALA A 97 -3.96 4.75 -4.38
CA ALA A 97 -4.46 3.41 -4.73
C ALA A 97 -4.25 3.11 -6.23
N LYS A 98 -3.99 1.84 -6.60
CA LYS A 98 -3.73 1.42 -8.01
C LYS A 98 -4.79 1.89 -9.00
N ASP A 99 -6.06 1.86 -8.58
CA ASP A 99 -7.22 2.16 -9.40
C ASP A 99 -7.87 3.52 -9.05
N TYR A 100 -7.18 4.40 -8.32
CA TYR A 100 -7.73 5.65 -7.78
C TYR A 100 -8.43 6.53 -8.84
N ALA A 101 -7.92 6.56 -10.08
CA ALA A 101 -8.54 7.32 -11.16
C ALA A 101 -10.01 6.92 -11.40
N LYS A 102 -10.32 5.63 -11.19
CA LYS A 102 -11.65 5.03 -11.39
C LYS A 102 -12.44 4.92 -10.09
N SER A 103 -11.84 4.31 -9.06
CA SER A 103 -12.53 3.96 -7.82
C SER A 103 -12.62 5.12 -6.83
N LYS A 104 -11.70 6.09 -6.94
CA LYS A 104 -11.43 7.08 -5.88
C LYS A 104 -11.17 6.42 -4.51
N LYS A 105 -10.75 5.15 -4.49
CA LYS A 105 -10.44 4.39 -3.28
C LYS A 105 -9.46 5.19 -2.44
N LYS A 106 -9.82 5.41 -1.17
CA LYS A 106 -8.92 6.01 -0.20
C LYS A 106 -8.03 4.94 0.42
N LEU A 107 -6.75 5.24 0.59
CA LEU A 107 -5.86 4.47 1.47
C LEU A 107 -5.91 5.12 2.85
N TRP A 108 -6.05 4.30 3.90
CA TRP A 108 -6.21 4.85 5.24
C TRP A 108 -4.88 5.40 5.78
N ARG A 109 -3.99 4.54 6.29
CA ARG A 109 -2.73 4.96 6.91
C ARG A 109 -1.54 4.68 6.02
N ILE A 110 -0.69 5.68 5.83
CA ILE A 110 0.67 5.54 5.28
C ILE A 110 1.66 6.20 6.23
N GLN A 111 2.79 5.54 6.48
CA GLN A 111 3.88 6.09 7.29
C GLN A 111 5.16 6.20 6.46
N LEU A 112 5.82 7.34 6.51
CA LEU A 112 7.08 7.60 5.85
C LEU A 112 8.10 8.01 6.90
N GLY A 113 9.29 7.41 6.92
CA GLY A 113 10.32 7.96 7.77
C GLY A 113 11.75 7.55 7.50
N ASN A 114 12.66 8.39 8.00
CA ASN A 114 14.10 8.17 7.99
C ASN A 114 14.71 8.01 6.58
N PHE A 115 14.34 8.87 5.62
CA PHE A 115 15.02 8.98 4.34
C PHE A 115 14.91 10.39 3.76
N ARG A 116 15.73 10.67 2.74
CA ARG A 116 15.72 11.95 2.02
C ARG A 116 15.13 11.79 0.63
N ILE A 117 14.42 12.82 0.18
CA ILE A 117 13.97 12.97 -1.21
C ILE A 117 14.60 14.23 -1.80
N SER A 118 15.12 14.16 -3.02
CA SER A 118 15.49 15.33 -3.82
C SER A 118 15.04 15.15 -5.26
N GLY A 119 15.11 16.22 -6.04
CA GLY A 119 14.81 16.18 -7.47
C GLY A 119 15.74 17.06 -8.29
N ASN A 120 15.27 17.42 -9.48
CA ASN A 120 15.93 18.32 -10.41
C ASN A 120 14.93 19.43 -10.84
N PRO A 121 15.35 20.50 -11.53
CA PRO A 121 14.44 21.60 -11.88
C PRO A 121 13.22 21.22 -12.72
N LYS A 122 13.24 20.06 -13.40
CA LYS A 122 12.14 19.52 -14.22
C LYS A 122 11.34 18.42 -13.52
N SER A 123 11.78 17.92 -12.37
CA SER A 123 11.02 16.91 -11.64
C SER A 123 9.74 17.50 -11.06
N GLY A 124 8.72 16.67 -10.88
CA GLY A 124 7.51 17.05 -10.15
C GLY A 124 7.73 17.08 -8.64
N ASP A 125 6.64 16.93 -7.90
CA ASP A 125 6.65 16.96 -6.43
C ASP A 125 7.61 15.93 -5.82
N GLY A 126 8.25 16.26 -4.70
CA GLY A 126 8.99 15.26 -3.93
C GLY A 126 8.06 14.14 -3.42
N LEU A 127 6.84 14.51 -3.03
CA LEU A 127 5.79 13.61 -2.55
C LEU A 127 4.45 14.09 -3.10
N LEU A 128 3.77 13.25 -3.89
CA LEU A 128 2.38 13.46 -4.29
C LEU A 128 1.50 12.43 -3.58
N ALA A 129 0.51 12.90 -2.82
CA ALA A 129 -0.44 12.06 -2.10
C ALA A 129 -1.86 12.32 -2.56
N GLU A 130 -2.55 11.28 -3.02
CA GLU A 130 -3.91 11.38 -3.52
C GLU A 130 -4.79 10.27 -2.99
N GLY A 131 -5.89 10.69 -2.38
CA GLY A 131 -6.79 9.76 -1.74
C GLY A 131 -6.17 9.08 -0.52
N ILE A 132 -5.38 9.82 0.26
CA ILE A 132 -4.83 9.33 1.53
C ILE A 132 -5.55 10.03 2.68
N ASN A 133 -6.01 9.26 3.68
CA ASN A 133 -6.72 9.81 4.83
C ASN A 133 -5.79 10.15 5.99
N GLU A 134 -4.74 9.36 6.20
CA GLU A 134 -3.76 9.54 7.27
C GLU A 134 -2.34 9.35 6.74
N ILE A 135 -1.50 10.37 6.90
CA ILE A 135 -0.07 10.32 6.60
C ILE A 135 0.69 10.69 7.86
N PHE A 136 1.59 9.80 8.30
CA PHE A 136 2.55 10.08 9.36
C PHE A 136 3.95 10.20 8.76
N ILE A 137 4.64 11.30 9.04
CA ILE A 137 6.00 11.56 8.57
C ILE A 137 6.90 11.81 9.77
N GLN A 138 8.04 11.12 9.82
CA GLN A 138 9.05 11.28 10.86
C GLN A 138 10.47 11.17 10.28
N GLY A 139 11.46 11.77 10.91
CA GLY A 139 12.86 11.67 10.49
C GLY A 139 13.82 12.35 11.43
#